data_AF-A0A9P6NMF0-F1
#
_entry.id   AF-A0A9P6NMF0-F1
#
_cell.length_a   1.000
_cell.length_b   1.000
_cell.length_c   1.000
_cell.angle_alpha   90.00
_cell.angle_beta   90.00
_cell.angle_gamma   90.00
#
_symmetry.space_group_name_H-M   'P 1'
#
loop_
_entity.id
_entity.type
_entity.pdbx_description
1 polymer ?
#
loop_
_entity_poly.entity_id
_entity_poly.type
_entity_poly.pdbx_seq_one_letter_code
_entity_poly.pdbx_strand_id
1 'polypeptide(L)' 'MASASRVSGGLKAAITNPNVSPEAKDRAQERLDHEDFAPHDLHLKNPERVLAGLKGALKNPNVSEEKKEEIHGKIDESGF' A
#
# COMPACT_ATOMS: atom_id res chain seq x y z
N MET A 1 16.73 -0.57 13.23
CA MET A 1 15.97 -1.77 12.81
C MET A 1 15.44 -1.53 11.40
N ALA A 2 15.71 -2.43 10.45
CA ALA A 2 15.10 -2.35 9.12
C ALA A 2 13.59 -2.53 9.27
N SER A 3 12.79 -1.64 8.66
CA SER A 3 11.33 -1.76 8.69
C SER A 3 10.91 -2.97 7.84
N ALA A 4 9.86 -3.69 8.26
CA ALA A 4 9.37 -4.88 7.55
C ALA A 4 9.14 -4.63 6.04
N SER A 5 8.66 -3.43 5.69
CA SER A 5 8.49 -3.00 4.29
C SER A 5 9.79 -2.93 3.47
N ARG A 6 10.92 -2.58 4.11
CA ARG A 6 12.24 -2.57 3.43
C ARG A 6 12.77 -3.99 3.24
N VAL A 7 12.53 -4.87 4.21
CA VAL A 7 12.96 -6.27 4.13
C VAL A 7 12.16 -7.03 3.07
N SER A 8 10.84 -6.87 3.02
CA SER A 8 10.02 -7.48 1.96
C SER A 8 10.36 -6.96 0.57
N GLY A 9 10.66 -5.65 0.43
CA GLY A 9 11.16 -5.09 -0.83
C GLY A 9 12.47 -5.73 -1.30
N GLY A 10 13.42 -5.94 -0.37
CA GLY A 10 14.69 -6.62 -0.66
C GLY A 10 14.50 -8.09 -1.06
N LEU A 11 13.61 -8.82 -0.38
CA LEU A 11 13.29 -10.21 -0.72
C LEU A 11 12.64 -10.31 -2.11
N LYS A 12 11.71 -9.40 -2.44
CA LYS A 12 11.09 -9.35 -3.78
C LYS A 12 12.13 -9.07 -4.87
N ALA A 13 13.07 -8.16 -4.60
CA ALA A 13 14.17 -7.89 -5.53
C ALA A 13 15.07 -9.11 -5.75
N ALA A 14 15.32 -9.91 -4.71
CA ALA A 14 16.12 -11.13 -4.81
C ALA A 14 15.46 -12.20 -5.71
N ILE A 15 14.13 -12.32 -5.68
CA ILE A 15 13.39 -13.27 -6.53
C ILE A 15 13.54 -12.93 -8.01
N THR A 16 13.41 -11.66 -8.39
CA THR A 16 13.49 -11.23 -9.80
C THR A 16 14.93 -11.16 -10.33
N ASN A 17 15.93 -11.06 -9.46
CA ASN A 17 17.32 -10.89 -9.87
C ASN A 17 17.87 -12.16 -10.57
N PRO A 18 18.36 -12.06 -11.83
CA PRO A 18 18.92 -13.20 -12.55
C PRO A 18 20.26 -13.71 -11.98
N ASN A 19 20.96 -12.89 -11.19
CA ASN A 19 22.23 -13.26 -10.53
C ASN A 19 22.03 -14.02 -9.21
N VAL A 20 20.80 -14.28 -8.81
CA VAL A 20 20.47 -15.00 -7.58
C VAL A 20 20.17 -16.45 -7.91
N SER A 21 20.69 -17.37 -7.09
CA SER A 21 20.47 -18.81 -7.27
C SER A 21 19.00 -19.20 -7.04
N PRO A 22 18.50 -20.25 -7.71
CA PRO A 22 17.12 -20.70 -7.56
C PRO A 22 16.76 -21.00 -6.09
N GLU A 23 17.63 -21.73 -5.37
CA GLU A 23 17.43 -21.99 -3.93
C GLU A 23 17.28 -20.70 -3.09
N ALA A 24 18.04 -19.65 -3.40
CA ALA A 24 17.92 -18.39 -2.69
C ALA A 24 16.62 -17.65 -3.02
N LYS A 25 16.08 -17.83 -4.23
CA LYS A 25 14.76 -17.29 -4.62
C LYS A 25 13.63 -18.02 -3.91
N ASP A 26 13.68 -19.35 -3.85
CA ASP A 26 12.71 -20.16 -3.10
C ASP A 26 12.67 -19.76 -1.62
N ARG A 27 13.85 -19.60 -0.99
CA ARG A 27 13.95 -19.10 0.39
C ARG A 27 13.43 -17.67 0.54
N ALA A 28 13.65 -16.80 -0.43
CA ALA A 28 13.12 -15.44 -0.40
C ALA A 28 11.59 -15.43 -0.53
N GLN A 29 11.03 -16.33 -1.33
CA GLN A 29 9.60 -16.51 -1.51
C GLN A 29 8.93 -17.09 -0.27
N GLU A 30 9.49 -18.16 0.32
CA GLU A 30 9.02 -18.75 1.58
C GLU A 30 8.96 -17.70 2.70
N ARG A 31 9.99 -16.86 2.81
CA ARG A 31 10.03 -15.77 3.79
C ARG A 31 9.03 -14.66 3.50
N LEU A 32 8.72 -14.38 2.24
CA LEU A 32 7.71 -13.40 1.88
C LEU A 32 6.28 -13.89 2.15
N ASP A 33 6.07 -15.20 2.05
CA ASP A 33 4.78 -15.86 2.31
C ASP A 33 4.50 -16.01 3.81
N HIS A 34 5.56 -16.06 4.65
CA HIS A 34 5.44 -16.14 6.10
C HIS A 34 4.76 -14.90 6.71
N GLU A 35 4.02 -15.07 7.82
CA GLU A 35 3.22 -14.02 8.48
C GLU A 35 3.99 -12.76 8.90
N ASP A 36 5.32 -12.82 8.99
CA ASP A 36 6.19 -11.65 9.22
C ASP A 36 6.12 -10.62 8.07
N PHE A 37 5.77 -11.09 6.87
CA PHE A 37 5.70 -10.28 5.64
C PHE A 37 4.44 -10.52 4.82
N ALA A 38 3.58 -11.45 5.25
CA ALA A 38 2.22 -11.53 4.77
C ALA A 38 1.67 -10.10 4.69
N PRO A 39 1.00 -9.74 3.58
CA PRO A 39 0.28 -8.49 3.57
C PRO A 39 -0.58 -8.51 4.82
N HIS A 40 -0.37 -7.56 5.71
CA HIS A 40 -1.30 -7.32 6.79
C HIS A 40 -2.56 -6.81 6.07
N ASP A 41 -3.34 -7.76 5.54
CA ASP A 41 -4.61 -7.57 4.83
C ASP A 41 -5.73 -7.23 5.82
N LEU A 42 -5.33 -6.71 6.98
CA LEU A 42 -6.09 -5.69 7.66
C LEU A 42 -5.52 -4.33 7.27
N HIS A 43 -5.59 -4.02 5.97
CA HIS A 43 -5.75 -2.65 5.49
C HIS A 43 -7.12 -2.13 5.98
N LEU A 44 -7.28 -2.05 7.31
CA LEU A 44 -8.06 -1.00 7.94
C LEU A 44 -7.37 0.29 7.52
N LYS A 45 -7.67 0.75 6.31
CA LYS A 45 -7.22 2.03 5.80
C LYS A 45 -7.63 3.02 6.89
N ASN A 46 -6.63 3.60 7.56
CA ASN A 46 -6.90 4.55 8.64
C ASN A 46 -7.91 5.57 8.08
N PRO A 47 -9.14 5.63 8.61
CA PRO A 47 -10.20 6.44 8.01
C PRO A 47 -9.76 7.89 7.91
N GLU A 48 -8.99 8.36 8.88
CA GLU A 48 -8.34 9.69 8.87
C GLU A 48 -7.40 9.90 7.67
N ARG A 49 -6.60 8.90 7.28
CA ARG A 49 -5.71 8.99 6.12
C ARG A 49 -6.49 8.98 4.80
N VAL A 50 -7.57 8.22 4.74
CA VAL A 50 -8.46 8.20 3.57
C VAL A 50 -9.12 9.57 3.42
N LEU A 51 -9.70 10.10 4.49
CA LEU A 51 -10.31 11.43 4.54
C LEU A 51 -9.31 12.53 4.20
N ALA A 52 -8.08 12.45 4.72
CA ALA A 52 -7.03 13.40 4.37
C ALA A 52 -6.70 13.37 2.86
N GLY A 53 -6.65 12.18 2.26
CA GLY A 53 -6.46 12.02 0.81
C GLY A 53 -7.62 12.58 0.00
N LEU A 54 -8.86 12.30 0.41
CA LEU A 54 -10.08 12.83 -0.21
C LEU A 54 -10.14 14.36 -0.12
N LYS A 55 -9.90 14.95 1.05
CA LYS A 55 -9.81 16.40 1.25
C LYS A 55 -8.68 17.03 0.43
N GLY A 56 -7.55 16.35 0.27
CA GLY A 56 -6.46 16.79 -0.59
C GLY A 56 -6.84 16.82 -2.06
N ALA A 57 -7.58 15.81 -2.52
CA ALA A 57 -8.09 15.75 -3.89
C ALA A 57 -9.10 16.88 -4.20
N LEU A 58 -9.94 17.29 -3.23
CA LEU A 58 -10.83 18.45 -3.39
C LEU A 58 -10.07 19.77 -3.65
N LYS A 59 -8.89 19.93 -3.03
CA LYS A 59 -8.05 21.13 -3.19
C LYS A 59 -7.15 21.08 -4.43
N ASN A 60 -7.10 19.95 -5.11
CA ASN A 60 -6.22 19.77 -6.27
C ASN A 60 -6.87 20.38 -7.53
N PRO A 61 -6.24 21.38 -8.18
CA PRO A 61 -6.77 22.00 -9.39
C PRO A 61 -6.84 21.05 -10.59
N ASN A 62 -6.14 19.90 -10.55
CA ASN A 62 -6.16 18.89 -11.60
C ASN A 62 -7.32 17.89 -11.50
N VAL A 63 -8.18 18.03 -10.49
CA VAL A 63 -9.36 17.17 -10.31
C VAL A 63 -10.57 17.85 -10.93
N SER A 64 -11.33 17.13 -11.75
CA SER A 64 -12.57 17.61 -12.36
C SER A 64 -13.65 17.86 -11.32
N GLU A 65 -14.53 18.83 -11.58
CA GLU A 65 -15.63 19.19 -10.67
C GLU A 65 -16.54 18.00 -10.34
N GLU A 66 -16.91 17.19 -11.34
CA GLU A 66 -17.71 15.96 -11.17
C GLU A 66 -17.05 14.99 -10.15
N LYS A 67 -15.72 14.90 -10.19
CA LYS A 67 -14.97 14.01 -9.29
C LYS A 67 -14.85 14.59 -7.89
N LYS A 68 -14.85 15.93 -7.77
CA LYS A 68 -14.91 16.60 -6.46
C LYS A 68 -16.27 16.39 -5.79
N GLU A 69 -17.37 16.43 -6.54
CA GLU A 69 -18.71 16.13 -6.00
C GLU A 69 -18.78 14.69 -5.48
N GLU A 70 -18.27 13.70 -6.23
CA GLU A 70 -18.20 12.31 -5.77
C GLU A 70 -17.35 12.17 -4.50
N ILE A 71 -16.21 12.86 -4.44
CA ILE A 71 -15.33 12.87 -3.27
C ILE A 71 -16.03 13.51 -2.07
N HIS A 72 -16.81 14.56 -2.27
CA HIS A 72 -17.59 15.22 -1.22
C HIS A 72 -18.61 14.26 -0.62
N GLY A 73 -19.39 13.57 -1.46
CA GLY A 73 -20.35 12.56 -1.01
C GLY A 73 -19.69 11.44 -0.20
N LYS A 74 -18.50 10.99 -0.61
CA LYS A 74 -17.72 9.99 0.14
C LYS A 74 -17.20 10.49 1.49
N ILE A 75 -16.90 11.78 1.62
CA ILE A 75 -16.49 12.40 2.89
C ILE A 75 -17.69 12.48 3.85
N ASP A 76 -18.85 12.94 3.36
CA ASP A 76 -20.10 13.00 4.13
C ASP A 76 -20.56 11.60 4.59
N GLU A 77 -20.53 10.60 3.70
CA GLU A 77 -20.89 9.21 4.02
C GLU A 77 -19.95 8.59 5.06
N SER A 78 -18.69 9.04 5.09
CA SER A 78 -17.70 8.62 6.08
C SER A 78 -17.89 9.25 7.47
N GLY A 79 -18.88 10.15 7.66
CA GLY A 79 -19.36 10.60 8.96
C GLY A 79 -18.44 11.56 9.73
N PHE A 80 -17.80 12.53 9.07
CA PHE A 80 -17.00 13.59 9.71
C PHE A 80 -17.48 15.00 9.36
#